data_AF-A0A9E4NN08-F1
#
_entry.id   AF-A0A9E4NN08-F1
#
_cell.length_a   1.000
_cell.length_b   1.000
_cell.length_c   1.000
_cell.angle_alpha   90.00
_cell.angle_beta   90.00
_cell.angle_gamma   90.00
#
_symmetry.space_group_name_H-M   'P 1'
#
loop_
_entity.id
_entity.type
_entity.pdbx_description
1 polymer ?
#
loop_
_entity_poly.entity_id
_entity_poly.type
_entity_poly.pdbx_seq_one_letter_code
_entity_poly.pdbx_strand_id
1 'polypeptide(L)'
;MSAPNGVNFRNAGKSTSEDGINPATAAAMCSGMPPLWWSAARLKWADDTSGIKMLYNELSRLANQLKDIEQWRIPKDRDYIDKFAMLALLEVTQPTKWKHDSHKADFIGMDKSVFYRTWKKRYEVIYRQVDDWCSSALSYIYKINSTV
;
A
#
# COMPACT_ATOMS: atom_id res chain seq x y z
N MET A 1 -11.49 13.81 11.01
CA MET A 1 -11.43 13.39 9.59
C MET A 1 -11.08 11.92 9.53
N SER A 2 -12.10 11.12 9.20
CA SER A 2 -12.07 9.65 9.10
C SER A 2 -11.47 9.22 7.76
N ALA A 3 -10.92 8.00 7.65
CA ALA A 3 -10.58 7.41 6.36
C ALA A 3 -11.79 7.51 5.41
N PRO A 4 -11.60 7.74 4.10
CA PRO A 4 -12.73 7.94 3.19
C PRO A 4 -13.70 6.75 3.27
N ASN A 5 -14.95 7.07 3.62
CA ASN A 5 -16.03 6.12 3.88
C ASN A 5 -16.25 5.23 2.65
N GLY A 6 -16.11 3.91 2.80
CA GLY A 6 -16.54 2.93 1.80
C GLY A 6 -15.50 1.90 1.35
N VAL A 7 -14.22 2.05 1.72
CA VAL A 7 -13.20 1.05 1.39
C VAL A 7 -13.21 -0.07 2.44
N ASN A 8 -13.68 -1.25 2.04
CA ASN A 8 -13.73 -2.42 2.91
C ASN A 8 -12.39 -3.17 2.90
N PHE A 9 -11.61 -2.99 3.97
CA PHE A 9 -10.35 -3.71 4.20
C PHE A 9 -10.55 -5.09 4.85
N ARG A 10 -11.78 -5.48 5.22
CA ARG A 10 -12.03 -6.85 5.70
C ARG A 10 -11.64 -7.81 4.59
N ASN A 11 -10.70 -8.72 4.84
CA ASN A 11 -10.01 -9.62 3.90
C ASN A 11 -8.68 -9.12 3.30
N ALA A 12 -8.03 -8.13 3.92
CA ALA A 12 -6.71 -7.64 3.55
C ALA A 12 -5.56 -8.62 3.89
N GLY A 13 -5.80 -9.65 4.72
CA GLY A 13 -4.80 -10.65 5.11
C GLY A 13 -4.51 -11.81 4.12
N LYS A 14 -4.93 -11.72 2.85
CA LYS A 14 -4.72 -12.83 1.88
C LYS A 14 -3.29 -12.95 1.33
N SER A 15 -2.40 -12.00 1.63
CA SER A 15 -1.00 -12.03 1.19
C SER A 15 -0.12 -13.05 1.94
N THR A 16 -0.65 -13.74 2.95
CA THR A 16 0.11 -14.64 3.83
C THR A 16 0.55 -15.95 3.17
N SER A 17 -0.16 -16.44 2.15
CA SER A 17 0.17 -17.73 1.51
C SER A 17 1.42 -17.68 0.63
N GLU A 18 1.74 -16.53 0.04
CA GLU A 18 2.90 -16.37 -0.85
C GLU A 18 4.19 -16.09 -0.06
N ASP A 19 4.09 -15.34 1.05
CA ASP A 19 5.23 -14.93 1.87
C ASP A 19 5.56 -15.93 3.01
N GLY A 20 4.68 -16.89 3.30
CA GLY A 20 4.87 -17.91 4.35
C GLY A 20 4.79 -17.38 5.79
N ILE A 21 4.40 -16.12 6.00
CA ILE A 21 4.24 -15.53 7.33
C ILE A 21 2.82 -15.77 7.85
N ASN A 22 2.71 -16.40 9.02
CA ASN A 22 1.43 -16.49 9.73
C ASN A 22 1.15 -15.20 10.55
N PRO A 23 -0.13 -14.86 10.81
CA PRO A 23 -0.50 -13.63 11.52
C PRO A 23 0.09 -13.48 12.93
N ALA A 24 0.29 -14.58 13.66
CA ALA A 24 0.85 -14.55 15.01
C ALA A 24 2.34 -14.15 14.99
N THR A 25 3.10 -14.66 14.03
CA THR A 25 4.49 -14.27 13.75
C THR A 25 4.59 -12.78 13.40
N ALA A 26 3.68 -12.29 12.54
CA ALA A 26 3.63 -10.87 12.19
C ALA A 26 3.36 -9.97 13.41
N ALA A 27 2.47 -10.39 14.32
CA ALA A 27 2.14 -9.64 15.53
C ALA A 27 3.24 -9.67 16.61
N ALA A 28 3.96 -10.79 16.74
CA ALA A 28 5.01 -10.95 17.75
C ALA A 28 6.32 -10.21 17.42
N MET A 29 6.63 -10.01 16.14
CA MET A 29 7.97 -9.55 15.68
C MET A 29 8.11 -8.03 15.55
N CYS A 30 7.31 -7.33 16.33
CA CYS A 30 7.05 -5.91 16.20
C CYS A 30 7.92 -5.01 17.11
N SER A 31 8.67 -5.58 18.06
CA SER A 31 9.52 -4.80 18.97
C SER A 31 10.75 -4.25 18.24
N GLY A 32 10.95 -2.93 18.25
CA GLY A 32 12.12 -2.27 17.65
C GLY A 32 12.02 -1.97 16.15
N MET A 33 10.92 -2.31 15.49
CA MET A 33 10.70 -2.03 14.08
C MET A 33 10.30 -0.55 13.85
N PRO A 34 10.78 0.11 12.78
CA PRO A 34 10.29 1.42 12.39
C PRO A 34 8.76 1.45 12.20
N PRO A 35 8.05 2.53 12.61
CA PRO A 35 6.58 2.56 12.62
C PRO A 35 5.90 2.28 11.26
N LEU A 36 6.50 2.71 10.15
CA LEU A 36 5.95 2.48 8.81
C LEU A 36 6.05 1.01 8.40
N TRP A 37 7.19 0.38 8.66
CA TRP A 37 7.40 -1.05 8.38
C TRP A 37 6.44 -1.89 9.23
N TRP A 38 6.34 -1.53 10.51
CA TRP A 38 5.43 -2.16 11.45
C TRP A 38 3.97 -2.06 10.98
N SER A 39 3.53 -0.87 10.60
CA SER A 39 2.18 -0.64 10.11
C SER A 39 1.92 -1.41 8.81
N ALA A 40 2.88 -1.42 7.88
CA ALA A 40 2.76 -2.14 6.61
C ALA A 40 2.69 -3.65 6.82
N ALA A 41 3.51 -4.20 7.72
CA ALA A 41 3.50 -5.61 8.09
C ALA A 41 2.16 -6.06 8.69
N ARG A 42 1.62 -5.26 9.63
CA ARG A 42 0.32 -5.56 10.26
C ARG A 42 -0.82 -5.48 9.25
N LEU A 43 -0.76 -4.50 8.34
CA LEU A 43 -1.73 -4.38 7.27
C LEU A 43 -1.67 -5.59 6.31
N LYS A 44 -0.47 -5.99 5.87
CA LYS A 44 -0.26 -7.06 4.88
C LYS A 44 -0.53 -8.46 5.43
N TRP A 45 -0.04 -8.77 6.63
CA TRP A 45 -0.01 -10.14 7.16
C TRP A 45 -0.91 -10.39 8.37
N ALA A 46 -1.33 -9.35 9.09
CA ALA A 46 -2.17 -9.49 10.30
C ALA A 46 -3.62 -9.03 10.10
N ASP A 47 -4.02 -8.61 8.89
CA ASP A 47 -5.34 -8.02 8.59
C ASP A 47 -5.69 -6.86 9.54
N ASP A 48 -4.67 -6.17 10.08
CA ASP A 48 -4.86 -5.09 11.03
C ASP A 48 -4.69 -3.72 10.38
N THR A 49 -5.78 -2.96 10.42
CA THR A 49 -5.86 -1.62 9.84
C THR A 49 -5.47 -0.51 10.82
N SER A 50 -5.03 -0.80 12.05
CA SER A 50 -4.73 0.22 13.06
C SER A 50 -3.68 1.25 12.60
N GLY A 51 -2.70 0.82 11.79
CA GLY A 51 -1.68 1.69 11.19
C GLY A 51 -2.04 2.33 9.86
N ILE A 52 -3.23 2.05 9.30
CA ILE A 52 -3.54 2.38 7.90
C ILE A 52 -3.50 3.89 7.62
N LYS A 53 -3.96 4.70 8.58
CA LYS A 53 -3.95 6.17 8.44
C LYS A 53 -2.53 6.73 8.33
N MET A 54 -1.57 6.14 9.05
CA MET A 54 -0.17 6.55 8.99
C MET A 54 0.42 6.26 7.62
N LEU A 55 0.22 5.03 7.11
CA LEU A 55 0.68 4.63 5.78
C LEU A 55 0.05 5.50 4.69
N TYR A 56 -1.26 5.73 4.78
CA TYR A 56 -1.98 6.57 3.83
C TYR A 56 -1.43 8.00 3.78
N ASN A 57 -1.23 8.62 4.96
CA ASN A 57 -0.69 9.98 5.04
C ASN A 57 0.70 10.07 4.40
N GLU A 58 1.55 9.06 4.64
CA GLU A 58 2.91 9.04 4.11
C GLU A 58 2.95 8.81 2.60
N LEU A 59 2.11 7.90 2.08
CA LEU A 59 1.97 7.68 0.64
C LEU A 59 1.36 8.90 -0.05
N SER A 60 0.39 9.57 0.56
CA SER A 60 -0.19 10.81 0.04
C SER A 60 0.83 11.94 0.02
N ARG A 61 1.68 12.03 1.05
CA ARG A 61 2.80 12.98 1.10
C ARG A 61 3.79 12.72 -0.04
N LEU A 62 4.19 11.47 -0.24
CA LEU A 62 5.06 11.07 -1.36
C LEU A 62 4.43 11.41 -2.71
N ALA A 63 3.17 11.06 -2.92
CA ALA A 63 2.46 11.31 -4.17
C ALA A 63 2.36 12.82 -4.48
N ASN A 64 2.16 13.68 -3.47
CA ASN A 64 2.22 15.12 -3.65
C ASN A 64 3.63 15.62 -4.00
N GLN A 65 4.68 15.08 -3.35
CA GLN A 65 6.06 15.42 -3.70
C GLN A 65 6.40 15.06 -5.15
N LEU A 66 6.01 13.85 -5.59
CA LEU A 66 6.21 13.40 -6.97
C LEU A 66 5.43 14.27 -7.97
N LYS A 67 4.19 14.62 -7.64
CA LYS A 67 3.39 15.56 -8.44
C LYS A 67 4.12 16.88 -8.65
N ASP A 68 4.73 17.44 -7.62
CA ASP A 68 5.42 18.73 -7.71
C ASP A 68 6.74 18.61 -8.50
N ILE A 69 7.53 17.57 -8.24
CA ILE A 69 8.81 17.30 -8.91
C ILE A 69 8.62 17.04 -10.41
N GLU A 70 7.65 16.19 -10.76
CA GLU A 70 7.39 15.77 -12.13
C GLU A 70 6.30 16.62 -12.83
N GLN A 71 5.81 17.66 -12.16
CA GLN A 71 4.81 18.60 -12.67
C GLN A 71 3.56 17.91 -13.24
N TRP A 72 2.98 16.97 -12.47
CA TRP A 72 1.81 16.23 -12.93
C TRP A 72 0.61 17.14 -13.19
N ARG A 73 0.03 17.03 -14.39
CA ARG A 73 -1.23 17.69 -14.74
C ARG A 73 -2.41 16.85 -14.26
N ILE A 74 -2.84 17.09 -13.03
CA ILE A 74 -4.01 16.43 -12.43
C ILE A 74 -5.28 17.21 -12.82
N PRO A 75 -6.33 16.55 -13.33
CA PRO A 75 -7.64 17.17 -13.54
C PRO A 75 -8.21 17.76 -12.24
N LYS A 76 -8.77 18.97 -12.29
CA LYS A 76 -9.20 19.73 -11.10
C LYS A 76 -10.36 19.09 -10.33
N ASP A 77 -11.11 18.22 -10.97
CA ASP A 77 -12.29 17.52 -10.46
C ASP A 77 -11.96 16.13 -9.88
N ARG A 78 -10.67 15.78 -9.74
CA ARG A 78 -10.25 14.42 -9.41
C ARG A 78 -9.28 14.35 -8.24
N ASP A 79 -9.55 13.40 -7.36
CA ASP A 79 -8.80 13.02 -6.15
C ASP A 79 -7.73 11.94 -6.45
N TYR A 80 -6.97 12.09 -7.54
CA TYR A 80 -6.04 11.05 -7.98
C TYR A 80 -4.95 10.72 -6.96
N ILE A 81 -4.44 11.72 -6.24
CA ILE A 81 -3.40 11.52 -5.23
C ILE A 81 -3.88 10.59 -4.12
N ASP A 82 -5.04 10.91 -3.53
CA ASP A 82 -5.66 10.14 -2.46
C ASP A 82 -5.99 8.72 -2.93
N LYS A 83 -6.52 8.60 -4.15
CA LYS A 83 -6.83 7.30 -4.75
C LYS A 83 -5.58 6.47 -5.07
N PHE A 84 -4.47 7.06 -5.49
CA PHE A 84 -3.23 6.30 -5.69
C PHE A 84 -2.65 5.79 -4.36
N ALA A 85 -2.63 6.62 -3.32
CA ALA A 85 -2.20 6.20 -2.00
C ALA A 85 -3.08 5.06 -1.47
N MET A 86 -4.39 5.18 -1.63
CA MET A 86 -5.34 4.14 -1.22
C MET A 86 -5.19 2.85 -2.03
N LEU A 87 -5.03 2.97 -3.35
CA LEU A 87 -4.84 1.84 -4.25
C LEU A 87 -3.58 1.05 -3.91
N ALA A 88 -2.49 1.73 -3.55
CA ALA A 88 -1.25 1.08 -3.13
C ALA A 88 -1.45 0.20 -1.88
N LEU A 89 -2.16 0.70 -0.87
CA LEU A 89 -2.50 -0.07 0.33
C LEU A 89 -3.42 -1.26 0.03
N LEU A 90 -4.38 -1.05 -0.88
CA LEU A 90 -5.29 -2.10 -1.33
C LEU A 90 -4.56 -3.19 -2.14
N GLU A 91 -3.60 -2.83 -2.97
CA GLU A 91 -2.82 -3.79 -3.77
C GLU A 91 -1.92 -4.65 -2.89
N VAL A 92 -1.26 -4.07 -1.88
CA VAL A 92 -0.45 -4.84 -0.91
C VAL A 92 -1.28 -5.87 -0.14
N THR A 93 -2.53 -5.55 0.15
CA THR A 93 -3.41 -6.41 0.95
C THR A 93 -4.16 -7.44 0.11
N GLN A 94 -4.52 -7.11 -1.12
CA GLN A 94 -5.30 -7.96 -2.01
C GLN A 94 -4.64 -8.07 -3.40
N PRO A 95 -3.39 -8.56 -3.51
CA PRO A 95 -2.61 -8.50 -4.75
C PRO A 95 -3.32 -9.20 -5.92
N THR A 96 -4.01 -10.31 -5.66
CA THR A 96 -4.78 -11.05 -6.67
C THR A 96 -5.94 -10.23 -7.26
N LYS A 97 -6.63 -9.44 -6.43
CA LYS A 97 -7.73 -8.57 -6.88
C LYS A 97 -7.23 -7.42 -7.72
N TRP A 98 -6.11 -6.83 -7.31
CA TRP A 98 -5.54 -5.63 -7.93
C TRP A 98 -4.51 -5.93 -9.03
N LYS A 99 -4.26 -7.20 -9.34
CA LYS A 99 -3.34 -7.64 -10.41
C LYS A 99 -3.63 -7.00 -11.77
N HIS A 100 -4.90 -6.71 -12.08
CA HIS A 100 -5.31 -6.21 -13.39
C HIS A 100 -5.44 -4.68 -13.42
N ASP A 101 -4.78 -4.05 -14.39
CA ASP A 101 -4.82 -2.60 -14.61
C ASP A 101 -6.24 -2.05 -14.83
N SER A 102 -7.19 -2.87 -15.30
CA SER A 102 -8.60 -2.47 -15.42
C SER A 102 -9.20 -2.14 -14.07
N HIS A 103 -9.02 -3.00 -13.06
CA HIS A 103 -9.56 -2.76 -11.71
C HIS A 103 -8.93 -1.51 -11.07
N LYS A 104 -7.63 -1.28 -11.31
CA LYS A 104 -6.92 -0.09 -10.85
C LYS A 104 -7.52 1.18 -11.48
N ALA A 105 -7.71 1.18 -12.80
CA ALA A 105 -8.28 2.31 -13.53
C ALA A 105 -9.73 2.60 -13.09
N ASP A 106 -10.54 1.55 -12.94
CA ASP A 106 -11.94 1.65 -12.49
C ASP A 106 -12.02 2.24 -11.08
N PHE A 107 -11.18 1.78 -10.16
CA PHE A 107 -11.11 2.32 -8.80
C PHE A 107 -10.72 3.79 -8.77
N ILE A 108 -9.77 4.20 -9.62
CA ILE A 108 -9.38 5.61 -9.71
C ILE A 108 -10.51 6.46 -10.33
N GLY A 109 -11.34 5.83 -11.18
CA GLY A 109 -12.39 6.47 -11.94
C GLY A 109 -11.88 7.08 -13.24
N MET A 110 -10.94 6.41 -13.91
CA MET A 110 -10.36 6.83 -15.19
C MET A 110 -10.40 5.70 -16.22
N ASP A 111 -10.31 6.06 -17.50
CA ASP A 111 -10.20 5.08 -18.58
C ASP A 111 -8.92 4.24 -18.45
N LYS A 112 -9.02 2.94 -18.75
CA LYS A 112 -7.91 1.98 -18.67
C LYS A 112 -6.70 2.40 -19.53
N SER A 113 -6.95 2.95 -20.72
CA SER A 113 -5.88 3.41 -21.62
C SER A 113 -5.17 4.62 -21.04
N VAL A 114 -5.91 5.54 -20.41
CA VAL A 114 -5.35 6.71 -19.72
C VAL A 114 -4.51 6.27 -18.52
N PHE A 115 -5.02 5.32 -17.72
CA PHE A 115 -4.25 4.75 -16.62
C PHE A 115 -2.94 4.16 -17.13
N TYR A 116 -3.01 3.23 -18.10
CA TYR A 116 -1.85 2.54 -18.62
C TYR A 116 -0.79 3.47 -19.23
N ARG A 117 -1.21 4.43 -20.06
CA ARG A 117 -0.28 5.30 -20.80
C ARG A 117 0.31 6.42 -19.96
N THR A 118 -0.45 6.96 -19.01
CA THR A 118 -0.07 8.22 -18.32
C THR A 118 0.21 8.02 -16.84
N TRP A 119 -0.57 7.17 -16.16
CA TRP A 119 -0.58 7.13 -14.70
C TRP A 119 0.06 5.89 -14.10
N LYS A 120 0.17 4.79 -14.85
CA LYS A 120 0.69 3.51 -14.35
C LYS A 120 2.08 3.64 -13.73
N LYS A 121 3.04 4.24 -14.45
CA LYS A 121 4.41 4.44 -13.94
C LYS A 121 4.45 5.30 -12.68
N ARG A 122 3.60 6.33 -12.60
CA ARG A 122 3.50 7.24 -11.45
C ARG A 122 2.97 6.51 -10.22
N TYR A 123 1.91 5.74 -10.43
CA TYR A 123 1.34 4.86 -9.43
C TYR A 123 2.34 3.81 -8.93
N GLU A 124 3.09 3.18 -9.84
CA GLU A 124 4.08 2.14 -9.50
C GLU A 124 5.16 2.63 -8.54
N VAL A 125 5.55 3.92 -8.59
CA VAL A 125 6.48 4.50 -7.60
C VAL A 125 5.85 4.53 -6.20
N ILE A 126 4.58 4.93 -6.10
CA ILE A 126 3.84 4.98 -4.83
C ILE A 126 3.64 3.57 -4.28
N TYR A 127 3.25 2.62 -5.14
CA TYR A 127 3.10 1.21 -4.76
C TYR A 127 4.43 0.61 -4.29
N ARG A 128 5.53 0.85 -5.02
CA ARG A 128 6.85 0.35 -4.64
C ARG A 128 7.27 0.81 -3.25
N GLN A 129 6.91 2.04 -2.85
CA GLN A 129 7.26 2.53 -1.52
C GLN A 129 6.66 1.70 -0.38
N VAL A 130 5.39 1.30 -0.49
CA VAL A 130 4.75 0.46 0.55
C VAL A 130 5.23 -0.99 0.45
N ASP A 131 5.54 -1.48 -0.74
CA ASP A 131 6.13 -2.79 -0.95
C ASP A 131 7.55 -2.89 -0.34
N ASP A 132 8.35 -1.82 -0.45
CA ASP A 132 9.67 -1.69 0.18
C ASP A 132 9.56 -1.71 1.71
N TRP A 133 8.53 -1.08 2.29
CA TRP A 133 8.27 -1.16 3.73
C TRP A 133 7.93 -2.59 4.16
N CYS A 134 7.11 -3.30 3.37
CA CYS A 134 6.81 -4.71 3.63
C CYS A 134 8.08 -5.57 3.53
N SER A 135 8.87 -5.39 2.47
CA SER A 135 10.13 -6.14 2.26
C SER A 135 11.15 -5.87 3.37
N SER A 136 11.23 -4.63 3.86
CA SER A 136 12.09 -4.26 5.00
C SER A 136 11.62 -4.90 6.30
N ALA A 137 10.30 -4.92 6.55
CA ALA A 137 9.71 -5.61 7.69
C ALA A 137 10.01 -7.12 7.66
N LEU A 138 9.84 -7.74 6.49
CA LEU A 138 10.14 -9.16 6.25
C LEU A 138 11.62 -9.47 6.54
N SER A 139 12.53 -8.65 6.03
CA SER A 139 13.97 -8.80 6.26
C SER A 139 14.33 -8.66 7.74
N TYR A 140 13.69 -7.73 8.45
CA TYR A 140 13.87 -7.54 9.89
C TYR A 140 13.39 -8.77 10.68
N ILE A 141 12.22 -9.30 10.33
CA ILE A 141 11.65 -10.54 10.89
C ILE A 141 12.63 -11.71 10.74
N TYR A 142 13.14 -11.95 9.53
CA TYR A 142 14.09 -13.05 9.30
C TYR A 142 15.40 -12.87 10.06
N LYS A 143 15.91 -11.64 10.15
CA LYS A 143 17.13 -11.35 10.89
C LYS A 143 16.98 -11.75 12.37
N ILE A 144 15.89 -11.34 13.02
CA ILE A 144 15.63 -11.70 14.43
C ILE A 144 15.56 -13.22 14.60
N ASN A 145 14.84 -13.92 13.72
CA ASN A 145 14.68 -15.37 13.80
C ASN A 145 15.97 -16.15 13.54
N SER A 146 16.91 -15.61 12.76
CA SER A 146 18.21 -16.25 12.52
C SER A 146 19.19 -16.13 13.69
N THR A 147 18.88 -15.29 14.68
CA THR A 147 19.69 -15.05 15.89
C THR A 147 19.23 -15.87 17.10
N VAL A 148 18.16 -16.65 16.95
CA VAL A 148 17.61 -17.58 17.95
C VAL A 148 17.90 -19.00 17.53
#